data_AF-A0A936EQE8-F1
#
_entry.id   AF-A0A936EQE8-F1
#
_cell.length_a   1.000
_cell.length_b   1.000
_cell.length_c   1.000
_cell.angle_alpha   90.00
_cell.angle_beta   90.00
_cell.angle_gamma   90.00
#
_symmetry.space_group_name_H-M   'P 1'
#
loop_
_entity.id
_entity.type
_entity.pdbx_description
1 polymer ?
#
loop_
_entity_poly.entity_id
_entity_poly.type
_entity_poly.pdbx_seq_one_letter_code
_entity_poly.pdbx_strand_id
1 'polypeptide(L)'
;MKNKSTNQEILLMSSSSFFQREWSELNSNKNDKQLSQKEKLIHLCWNGMLKEMIPEIIEHGTDKKALTLWEINQSGNMLDLRYGDMDEEMNDEWSINPYVFLTFACAN
;
A
#
# COMPACT_ATOMS: atom_id res chain seq x y z
N MET A 1 17.99 10.16 24.02
CA MET A 1 16.60 10.35 23.54
C MET A 1 16.24 9.11 22.72
N LYS A 2 15.10 8.47 22.94
CA LYS A 2 14.65 7.37 22.06
C LYS A 2 14.33 7.98 20.69
N ASN A 3 14.92 7.44 19.63
CA ASN A 3 14.51 7.78 18.27
C ASN A 3 13.04 7.36 18.11
N LYS A 4 12.19 8.28 17.69
CA LYS A 4 10.81 7.97 17.34
C LYS A 4 10.80 7.54 15.87
N SER A 5 10.56 6.27 15.62
CA SER A 5 10.22 5.79 14.28
C SER A 5 8.75 6.05 14.02
N THR A 6 8.43 6.43 12.79
CA THR A 6 7.08 6.59 12.28
C THR A 6 6.80 5.49 11.27
N ASN A 7 5.81 4.65 11.58
CA ASN A 7 5.28 3.65 10.67
C ASN A 7 3.81 3.94 10.42
N GLN A 8 3.38 3.81 9.17
CA GLN A 8 2.00 4.01 8.75
C GLN A 8 1.52 2.79 7.95
N GLU A 9 0.35 2.29 8.32
CA GLU A 9 -0.32 1.18 7.62
C GLU A 9 -1.54 1.73 6.90
N ILE A 10 -1.66 1.43 5.60
CA ILE A 10 -2.76 1.90 4.75
C ILE A 10 -3.43 0.68 4.12
N LEU A 11 -4.71 0.49 4.41
CA LEU A 11 -5.53 -0.57 3.83
C LEU A 11 -6.33 -0.03 2.64
N LEU A 12 -6.04 -0.54 1.45
CA LEU A 12 -6.75 -0.20 0.22
C LEU A 12 -7.66 -1.33 -0.24
N MET A 13 -8.89 -0.97 -0.60
CA MET A 13 -9.81 -1.87 -1.30
C MET A 13 -9.48 -1.89 -2.79
N SER A 14 -8.86 -2.97 -3.28
CA SER A 14 -8.45 -3.08 -4.69
C SER A 14 -9.63 -3.11 -5.66
N SER A 15 -10.83 -3.44 -5.19
CA SER A 15 -12.08 -3.43 -5.96
C SER A 15 -12.77 -2.05 -6.00
N SER A 16 -12.18 -1.01 -5.38
CA SER A 16 -12.76 0.34 -5.40
C SER A 16 -12.77 0.91 -6.82
N SER A 17 -13.88 1.52 -7.21
CA SER A 17 -14.02 2.20 -8.51
C SER A 17 -13.13 3.43 -8.65
N PHE A 18 -12.68 4.00 -7.52
CA PHE A 18 -11.74 5.13 -7.50
C PHE A 18 -10.47 4.82 -8.30
N PHE A 19 -9.79 3.72 -7.97
CA PHE A 19 -8.53 3.34 -8.63
C PHE A 19 -8.71 2.86 -10.06
N GLN A 20 -9.90 2.38 -10.42
CA GLN A 20 -10.20 1.97 -11.79
C GLN A 20 -10.26 3.17 -12.73
N ARG A 21 -10.83 4.28 -12.27
CA ARG A 21 -10.92 5.52 -13.05
C ARG A 21 -9.54 6.15 -13.24
N GLU A 22 -8.82 6.38 -12.16
CA GLU A 22 -7.50 7.03 -12.19
C GLU A 22 -6.50 6.27 -13.08
N TRP A 23 -6.46 4.92 -13.00
CA TRP A 23 -5.60 4.13 -13.89
C TRP A 23 -5.99 4.23 -15.37
N SER A 24 -7.29 4.24 -15.65
CA SER A 24 -7.78 4.33 -17.04
C SER A 24 -7.40 5.67 -17.69
N GLU A 25 -7.31 6.73 -16.89
CA GLU A 25 -6.86 8.05 -17.33
C GLU A 25 -5.33 8.07 -17.54
N LEU A 26 -4.55 7.38 -16.68
CA LEU A 26 -3.08 7.33 -16.75
C LEU A 26 -2.52 6.45 -17.88
N ASN A 27 -3.20 5.36 -18.28
CA ASN A 27 -2.71 4.42 -19.29
C ASN A 27 -3.57 4.36 -20.55
N SER A 28 -3.53 5.44 -21.33
CA SER A 28 -4.14 5.52 -22.67
C SER A 28 -3.38 4.70 -23.75
N ASN A 29 -2.25 4.07 -23.39
CA ASN A 29 -1.39 3.33 -24.31
C ASN A 29 -1.73 1.83 -24.35
N LYS A 30 -2.05 1.34 -25.55
CA LYS A 30 -2.66 0.02 -25.86
C LYS A 30 -1.77 -1.22 -25.65
N ASN A 31 -0.62 -1.12 -24.99
CA ASN A 31 0.38 -2.21 -24.94
C ASN A 31 0.59 -2.85 -23.57
N ASP A 32 -0.20 -2.49 -22.57
CA ASP A 32 -0.13 -3.17 -21.28
C ASP A 32 -0.67 -4.60 -21.42
N LYS A 33 0.16 -5.57 -21.02
CA LYS A 33 -0.28 -6.94 -20.71
C LYS A 33 -1.57 -6.85 -19.88
N GLN A 34 -2.50 -7.79 -20.07
CA GLN A 34 -3.75 -7.86 -19.29
C GLN A 34 -3.48 -8.13 -17.81
N LEU A 35 -3.00 -7.11 -17.09
CA LEU A 35 -2.90 -7.10 -15.64
C LEU A 35 -4.30 -6.91 -15.07
N SER A 36 -4.62 -7.67 -14.03
CA SER A 36 -5.80 -7.49 -13.20
C SER A 36 -5.79 -6.09 -12.56
N GLN A 37 -6.96 -5.61 -12.14
CA GLN A 37 -7.08 -4.33 -11.45
C GLN A 37 -6.18 -4.24 -10.20
N LYS A 38 -6.07 -5.35 -9.47
CA LYS A 38 -5.22 -5.44 -8.28
C LYS A 38 -3.73 -5.30 -8.62
N GLU A 39 -3.26 -5.99 -9.66
CA GLU A 39 -1.86 -5.88 -10.12
C GLU A 39 -1.53 -4.46 -10.59
N LYS A 40 -2.45 -3.82 -11.31
CA LYS A 40 -2.31 -2.42 -11.75
C LYS A 40 -2.18 -1.47 -10.56
N LEU A 41 -3.03 -1.64 -9.54
CA LEU A 41 -2.97 -0.83 -8.33
C LEU A 41 -1.65 -1.03 -7.57
N ILE A 42 -1.17 -2.28 -7.46
CA ILE A 42 0.14 -2.58 -6.86
C ILE A 42 1.27 -1.86 -7.62
N HIS A 43 1.24 -1.89 -8.95
CA HIS A 43 2.22 -1.16 -9.77
C HIS A 43 2.15 0.35 -9.55
N LEU A 44 0.95 0.93 -9.44
CA LEU A 44 0.79 2.36 -9.11
C LEU A 44 1.40 2.71 -7.76
N CYS A 45 1.12 1.90 -6.73
CA CYS A 45 1.62 2.11 -5.38
C CYS A 45 3.16 2.09 -5.36
N TRP A 46 3.79 1.10 -5.99
CA TRP A 46 5.26 1.03 -6.10
C TRP A 46 5.87 2.20 -6.87
N ASN A 47 5.19 2.70 -7.90
CA ASN A 47 5.63 3.88 -8.65
C ASN A 47 5.37 5.20 -7.91
N GLY A 48 4.87 5.16 -6.67
CA GLY A 48 4.60 6.33 -5.86
C GLY A 48 3.42 7.17 -6.36
N MET A 49 2.52 6.60 -7.16
CA MET A 49 1.34 7.34 -7.67
C MET A 49 0.26 7.51 -6.61
N LEU A 50 0.27 6.72 -5.53
CA LEU A 50 -0.72 6.83 -4.48
C LEU A 50 -0.74 8.21 -3.81
N LYS A 51 0.43 8.78 -3.55
CA LYS A 51 0.58 10.15 -3.01
C LYS A 51 0.18 11.25 -4.00
N GLU A 52 0.19 10.98 -5.30
CA GLU A 52 -0.25 11.95 -6.31
C GLU A 52 -1.79 11.92 -6.43
N MET A 53 -2.38 10.72 -6.35
CA MET A 53 -3.83 10.52 -6.41
C MET A 53 -4.54 10.93 -5.12
N ILE A 54 -3.92 10.68 -3.96
CA ILE A 54 -4.46 11.03 -2.64
C ILE A 54 -3.32 11.59 -1.77
N PRO A 55 -2.93 12.86 -1.96
CA PRO A 55 -1.82 13.47 -1.22
C PRO A 55 -1.96 13.40 0.30
N GLU A 56 -3.20 13.43 0.79
CA GLU A 56 -3.52 13.42 2.22
C GLU A 56 -3.41 12.02 2.84
N ILE A 57 -3.20 10.96 2.04
CA ILE A 57 -3.21 9.59 2.56
C ILE A 57 -1.93 9.23 3.32
N ILE A 58 -0.81 9.90 3.03
CA ILE A 58 0.48 9.63 3.68
C ILE A 58 0.78 10.75 4.66
N GLU A 59 0.94 10.40 5.94
CA GLU A 59 1.37 11.36 6.94
C GLU A 59 2.87 11.67 6.79
N HIS A 60 3.25 12.91 7.05
CA HIS A 60 4.66 13.25 7.15
C HIS A 60 5.18 12.88 8.54
N GLY A 61 6.31 12.16 8.62
CA GLY A 61 6.89 11.73 9.90
C GLY A 61 7.31 12.90 10.80
N THR A 62 7.81 12.58 12.00
CA THR A 62 8.13 13.54 13.08
C THR A 62 8.99 14.76 12.67
N ASP A 63 9.77 14.65 11.58
CA ASP A 63 10.63 15.71 11.01
C ASP A 63 10.18 16.21 9.62
N LYS A 64 8.91 15.99 9.25
CA LYS A 64 8.39 16.17 7.88
C LYS A 64 9.09 15.30 6.82
N LYS A 65 9.80 14.25 7.23
CA LYS A 65 10.39 13.28 6.31
C LYS A 65 9.27 12.50 5.62
N ALA A 66 9.44 12.28 4.32
CA ALA A 66 8.55 11.42 3.55
C ALA A 66 8.75 9.98 4.03
N LEU A 67 7.65 9.27 4.27
CA LEU A 67 7.69 7.84 4.54
C LEU A 67 7.91 7.08 3.23
N THR A 68 8.77 6.06 3.27
CA THR A 68 9.01 5.17 2.14
C THR A 68 8.07 3.98 2.19
N LEU A 69 7.51 3.59 1.05
CA LEU A 69 6.75 2.34 0.93
C LEU A 69 7.73 1.16 0.98
N TRP A 70 7.62 0.33 2.02
CA TRP A 70 8.49 -0.82 2.24
C TRP A 70 7.87 -2.12 1.79
N GLU A 71 6.58 -2.31 2.03
CA GLU A 71 5.89 -3.58 1.80
C GLU A 71 4.47 -3.35 1.28
N ILE A 72 4.04 -4.24 0.39
CA ILE A 72 2.64 -4.38 -0.02
C ILE A 72 2.19 -5.81 0.25
N ASN A 73 1.38 -5.99 1.27
CA ASN A 73 0.74 -7.27 1.59
C ASN A 73 -0.58 -7.40 0.83
N GLN A 74 -0.83 -8.58 0.27
CA GLN A 74 -2.03 -8.87 -0.49
C GLN A 74 -2.94 -9.82 0.29
N SER A 75 -4.19 -9.43 0.53
CA SER A 75 -5.17 -10.31 1.18
C SER A 75 -6.54 -10.15 0.53
N GLY A 76 -7.04 -11.19 -0.16
CA GLY A 76 -8.32 -11.13 -0.87
C GLY A 76 -8.42 -9.91 -1.81
N ASN A 77 -9.40 -9.04 -1.55
CA ASN A 77 -9.64 -7.77 -2.27
C ASN A 77 -9.00 -6.54 -1.61
N MET A 78 -8.10 -6.75 -0.66
CA MET A 78 -7.40 -5.71 0.08
C MET A 78 -5.89 -5.73 -0.25
N LEU A 79 -5.30 -4.53 -0.22
CA LEU A 79 -3.88 -4.30 -0.22
C LEU A 79 -3.53 -3.57 1.07
N ASP A 80 -2.60 -4.11 1.83
CA ASP A 80 -2.02 -3.48 3.01
C ASP A 80 -0.66 -2.90 2.63
N LEU A 81 -0.54 -1.58 2.70
CA LEU A 81 0.66 -0.83 2.34
C LEU A 81 1.35 -0.38 3.62
N ARG A 82 2.63 -0.69 3.74
CA ARG A 82 3.42 -0.36 4.93
C ARG A 82 4.46 0.68 4.58
N TYR A 83 4.31 1.86 5.18
CA TYR A 83 5.18 3.00 5.03
C TYR A 83 6.01 3.21 6.30
N GLY A 84 7.27 3.58 6.16
CA GLY A 84 8.18 3.78 7.31
C GLY A 84 9.26 4.82 7.05
N ASP A 85 9.82 5.38 8.13
CA ASP A 85 10.89 6.38 8.08
C ASP A 85 12.32 5.80 8.18
N MET A 86 12.46 4.54 8.59
CA MET A 86 13.74 3.85 8.71
C MET A 86 13.76 2.54 7.94
N ASP A 87 14.97 2.16 7.52
CA ASP A 87 15.34 0.90 6.84
C ASP A 87 15.41 -0.27 7.86
N GLU A 88 14.48 -0.30 8.82
CA GLU A 88 14.37 -1.36 9.82
C GLU A 88 13.30 -2.36 9.36
N GLU A 89 13.52 -3.65 9.62
CA GLU A 89 12.51 -4.67 9.37
C GLU A 89 11.22 -4.28 10.12
N MET A 90 10.19 -3.88 9.37
CA MET A 90 8.91 -3.48 9.96
C MET A 90 8.20 -4.63 10.68
N ASN A 91 8.68 -5.87 10.51
CA ASN A 91 8.23 -7.03 11.25
C ASN A 91 9.26 -7.38 12.32
N ASP A 92 8.98 -7.00 13.56
CA ASP A 92 9.61 -7.62 14.72
C ASP A 92 9.30 -9.13 14.67
N GLU A 93 10.25 -9.99 15.02
CA GLU A 93 10.08 -11.46 15.07
C GLU A 93 8.87 -11.87 15.94
N TRP A 94 8.46 -10.99 16.85
CA TRP A 94 7.31 -11.15 17.76
C TRP A 94 6.01 -10.49 17.28
N SER A 95 6.02 -9.86 16.11
CA SER A 95 4.84 -9.21 15.55
C SER A 95 3.84 -10.25 15.02
N ILE A 96 2.57 -10.05 15.38
CA ILE A 96 1.47 -10.86 14.85
C ILE A 96 1.00 -10.21 13.55
N ASN A 97 1.04 -10.94 12.43
CA ASN A 97 0.41 -10.48 11.19
C ASN A 97 -1.12 -10.69 11.30
N PRO A 98 -1.92 -9.61 11.43
CA PRO A 98 -3.37 -9.72 11.62
C PRO A 98 -4.08 -10.27 10.38
N TYR A 99 -3.48 -10.20 9.19
CA TYR A 99 -4.08 -10.70 7.96
C TYR A 99 -4.01 -12.23 7.84
N VAL A 100 -3.15 -12.88 8.63
CA VAL A 100 -3.11 -14.34 8.72
C VAL A 100 -4.45 -14.87 9.22
N PHE A 101 -5.04 -14.26 10.27
CA PHE A 101 -6.34 -14.70 10.78
C PHE A 101 -7.46 -14.44 9.76
N LEU A 102 -7.44 -13.30 9.06
CA LEU A 102 -8.45 -12.95 8.06
C LEU A 102 -8.49 -13.95 6.90
N THR A 103 -7.33 -14.48 6.52
CA THR A 103 -7.22 -15.54 5.50
C THR A 103 -7.99 -16.80 5.91
N PHE A 104 -8.00 -17.13 7.20
CA PHE A 104 -8.77 -18.27 7.72
C PHE A 104 -10.25 -17.94 7.98
N ALA A 105 -10.58 -16.69 8.31
CA ALA A 105 -11.95 -16.29 8.65
C ALA A 105 -12.84 -16.04 7.42
N CYS A 106 -12.26 -15.61 6.29
CA CYS A 106 -13.01 -15.27 5.07
C CYS A 106 -13.05 -16.40 4.03
N ALA A 107 -12.54 -17.59 4.36
CA ALA A 107 -12.67 -18.78 3.52
C ALA A 107 -14.08 -19.39 3.66
N ASN A 108 -15.08 -18.77 3.03
CA ASN A 108 -16.39 -19.35 2.73
C ASN A 108 -16.85 -18.92 1.34
#